data_AF-A0A816E917-F1
#
_entry.id   AF-A0A816E917-F1
#
_cell.length_a   1.000
_cell.length_b   1.000
_cell.length_c   1.000
_cell.angle_alpha   90.00
_cell.angle_beta   90.00
_cell.angle_gamma   90.00
#
_symmetry.space_group_name_H-M   'P 1'
#
loop_
_entity.id
_entity.type
_entity.pdbx_description
1 polymer ?
#
loop_
_entity_poly.entity_id
_entity_poly.type
_entity_poly.pdbx_seq_one_letter_code
_entity_poly.pdbx_strand_id
1 'polypeptide(L)'
;PYVQYTSTYVAIASTTRISFALREDSGCFALDNVSVKQNSSPGTELLSNPGFETGTFPGWSYCNPYGITWGGQIKSNSAYFSNMGYTYTSKSGSYYYVNCGVGNVDYLYQTFPTTIGETYTISFWLYNHGDQSYPSSVDVWLSI
;
A
#
# COMPACT_ATOMS: atom_id res chain seq x y z
N PRO A 1 -13.04 5.58 -6.71
CA PRO A 1 -13.35 4.26 -6.10
C PRO A 1 -12.09 3.39 -6.08
N TYR A 2 -12.05 2.34 -5.25
CA TYR A 2 -10.92 1.41 -5.25
C TYR A 2 -10.85 0.60 -6.55
N VAL A 3 -9.64 0.43 -7.05
CA VAL A 3 -9.26 -0.43 -8.17
C VAL A 3 -8.27 -1.47 -7.65
N GLN A 4 -8.45 -2.73 -8.05
CA GLN A 4 -7.52 -3.80 -7.70
C GLN A 4 -6.41 -3.88 -8.75
N TYR A 5 -5.18 -3.95 -8.28
CA TYR A 5 -4.00 -4.22 -9.09
C TYR A 5 -3.47 -5.61 -8.75
N THR A 6 -2.98 -6.32 -9.76
CA THR A 6 -2.42 -7.67 -9.60
C THR A 6 -1.19 -7.85 -10.48
N SER A 7 -0.21 -8.60 -9.99
CA SER A 7 0.98 -9.00 -10.74
C SER A 7 1.54 -10.32 -10.20
N THR A 8 2.44 -10.94 -10.96
CA THR A 8 3.16 -12.14 -10.54
C THR A 8 4.66 -11.89 -10.46
N TYR A 9 5.33 -12.66 -9.62
CA TYR A 9 6.78 -12.59 -9.43
C TYR A 9 7.36 -13.97 -9.18
N VAL A 10 8.46 -14.30 -9.86
CA VAL A 10 9.24 -15.50 -9.61
C VAL A 10 10.38 -15.14 -8.66
N ALA A 11 10.42 -15.77 -7.49
CA ALA A 11 11.41 -15.44 -6.48
C ALA A 11 12.81 -15.91 -6.89
N ILE A 12 13.79 -15.01 -6.77
CA ILE A 12 15.21 -15.28 -7.03
C ILE A 12 16.05 -15.33 -5.74
N ALA A 13 15.42 -15.06 -4.58
CA ALA A 13 16.04 -15.11 -3.25
C ALA A 13 15.12 -15.80 -2.24
N SER A 14 15.68 -16.20 -1.10
CA SER A 14 14.93 -16.81 0.02
C SER A 14 14.14 -15.79 0.86
N THR A 15 14.27 -14.51 0.55
CA THR A 15 13.55 -13.41 1.18
C THR A 15 13.33 -12.34 0.13
N THR A 16 12.13 -11.78 0.10
CA THR A 16 11.76 -10.71 -0.82
C THR A 16 11.08 -9.59 -0.04
N ARG A 17 11.24 -8.36 -0.51
CA ARG A 17 10.60 -7.17 0.03
C ARG A 17 9.62 -6.59 -0.97
N ILE A 18 8.37 -6.43 -0.57
CA ILE A 18 7.42 -5.57 -1.28
C ILE A 18 7.60 -4.14 -0.81
N SER A 19 7.74 -3.22 -1.76
CA SER A 19 7.89 -1.80 -1.50
C SER A 19 6.89 -1.01 -2.34
N PHE A 20 6.30 -0.02 -1.71
CA PHE A 20 5.50 1.02 -2.33
C PHE A 20 6.28 2.33 -2.21
N ALA A 21 6.52 3.02 -3.33
CA ALA A 21 6.83 4.45 -3.34
C ALA A 21 5.60 5.19 -3.81
N LEU A 22 5.21 6.17 -3.03
CA LEU A 22 3.90 6.76 -3.16
C LEU A 22 4.02 8.28 -3.20
N ARG A 23 3.69 8.86 -4.35
CA ARG A 23 3.72 10.31 -4.56
C ARG A 23 2.37 10.79 -5.07
N GLU A 24 1.91 11.86 -4.45
CA GLU A 24 0.68 12.55 -4.80
C GLU A 24 0.96 14.05 -4.84
N ASP A 25 0.40 14.76 -5.83
CA ASP A 25 0.67 16.20 -6.01
C ASP A 25 -0.54 17.09 -5.77
N SER A 26 -1.74 16.52 -5.63
CA SER A 26 -2.95 17.33 -5.48
C SER A 26 -4.05 16.73 -4.63
N GLY A 27 -4.00 15.42 -4.33
CA GLY A 27 -5.00 14.76 -3.51
C GLY A 27 -4.42 13.84 -2.45
N CYS A 28 -5.12 12.73 -2.24
CA CYS A 28 -4.59 11.58 -1.54
C CYS A 28 -4.79 10.33 -2.39
N PHE A 29 -4.16 9.26 -1.95
CA PHE A 29 -4.64 7.93 -2.29
C PHE A 29 -4.84 7.14 -1.00
N ALA A 30 -5.71 6.15 -1.08
CA ALA A 30 -5.92 5.13 -0.07
C ALA A 30 -5.45 3.77 -0.61
N LEU A 31 -4.68 3.05 0.20
CA LEU A 31 -4.19 1.71 -0.06
C LEU A 31 -4.79 0.76 0.98
N ASP A 32 -5.28 -0.38 0.54
CA ASP A 32 -5.85 -1.39 1.41
C ASP A 32 -5.69 -2.80 0.83
N ASN A 33 -5.82 -3.82 1.67
CA ASN A 33 -5.80 -5.24 1.31
C ASN A 33 -4.63 -5.63 0.41
N VAL A 34 -3.41 -5.27 0.82
CA VAL A 34 -2.20 -5.74 0.13
C VAL A 34 -2.05 -7.23 0.38
N SER A 35 -1.75 -8.03 -0.64
CA SER A 35 -1.64 -9.48 -0.51
C SER A 35 -0.45 -9.99 -1.28
N VAL A 36 0.31 -10.89 -0.66
CA VAL A 36 1.33 -11.69 -1.33
C VAL A 36 1.12 -13.15 -0.97
N LYS A 37 0.88 -13.96 -1.99
CA LYS A 37 0.57 -15.39 -1.83
C LYS A 37 1.42 -16.22 -2.77
N GLN A 38 1.94 -17.34 -2.28
CA GLN A 38 2.63 -18.31 -3.12
C GLN A 38 1.60 -19.06 -3.98
N ASN A 39 1.83 -19.20 -5.28
CA ASN A 39 0.86 -19.80 -6.20
C ASN A 39 0.61 -21.30 -5.92
N SER A 40 1.61 -22.00 -5.39
CA SER A 40 1.46 -23.40 -4.94
C SER A 40 0.79 -23.52 -3.56
N SER A 41 0.58 -22.42 -2.83
CA SER A 41 -0.18 -22.34 -1.58
C SER A 41 -1.02 -21.05 -1.48
N PRO A 42 -2.05 -20.88 -2.33
CA PRO A 42 -2.77 -19.60 -2.48
C PRO A 42 -3.66 -19.24 -1.27
N GLY A 43 -3.81 -20.16 -0.30
CA GLY A 43 -4.54 -19.93 0.94
C GLY A 43 -3.75 -19.17 2.01
N THR A 44 -2.42 -19.09 1.89
CA THR A 44 -1.55 -18.52 2.91
C THR A 44 -1.09 -17.12 2.52
N GLU A 45 -1.52 -16.13 3.28
CA GLU A 45 -0.98 -14.77 3.21
C GLU A 45 0.42 -14.71 3.84
N LEU A 46 1.36 -14.06 3.15
CA LEU A 46 2.74 -13.91 3.63
C LEU A 46 2.98 -12.59 4.35
N LEU A 47 2.12 -11.59 4.13
CA LEU A 47 2.22 -10.31 4.80
C LEU A 47 1.54 -10.34 6.18
N SER A 48 2.18 -9.68 7.13
CA SER A 48 1.60 -9.32 8.42
C SER A 48 0.81 -8.03 8.29
N ASN A 49 -0.41 -8.02 8.85
CA ASN A 49 -1.32 -6.85 8.83
C ASN A 49 -1.55 -6.25 7.42
N PRO A 50 -1.91 -7.08 6.41
CA PRO A 50 -2.05 -6.67 5.00
C PRO A 50 -3.12 -5.60 4.72
N GLY A 51 -4.18 -5.58 5.53
CA GLY A 51 -5.28 -4.62 5.47
C GLY A 51 -5.25 -3.56 6.58
N PHE A 52 -4.12 -3.43 7.29
CA PHE A 52 -3.94 -2.40 8.32
C PHE A 52 -4.90 -2.46 9.52
N GLU A 53 -5.61 -3.58 9.71
CA GLU A 53 -6.68 -3.77 10.71
C GLU A 53 -6.25 -3.66 12.18
N THR A 54 -4.95 -3.57 12.45
CA THR A 54 -4.43 -3.22 13.78
C THR A 54 -4.52 -1.71 14.08
N GLY A 55 -4.95 -0.89 13.11
CA GLY A 55 -5.04 0.57 13.20
C GLY A 55 -3.71 1.30 13.25
N THR A 56 -2.61 0.57 13.07
CA THR A 56 -1.23 1.07 13.11
C THR A 56 -0.38 0.32 12.07
N PHE A 57 0.92 0.63 12.00
CA PHE A 57 1.87 0.01 11.07
C PHE A 57 2.53 -1.33 11.49
N PRO A 58 2.19 -2.09 12.56
CA PRO A 58 2.82 -3.38 12.82
C PRO A 58 2.87 -4.27 11.58
N GLY A 59 4.04 -4.84 11.29
CA GLY A 59 4.33 -5.59 10.07
C GLY A 59 4.88 -4.74 8.91
N TRP A 60 4.60 -3.43 8.91
CA TRP A 60 5.03 -2.50 7.88
C TRP A 60 6.10 -1.54 8.41
N SER A 61 7.11 -1.30 7.58
CA SER A 61 8.02 -0.17 7.75
C SER A 61 7.51 1.00 6.92
N TYR A 62 7.29 2.13 7.58
CA TYR A 62 6.88 3.38 6.94
C TYR A 62 8.02 4.39 7.02
N CYS A 63 8.32 5.04 5.90
CA CYS A 63 9.33 6.09 5.81
C CYS A 63 8.73 7.30 5.10
N ASN A 64 8.72 8.44 5.81
CA ASN A 64 8.39 9.75 5.30
C ASN A 64 9.65 10.62 5.41
N PRO A 65 10.52 10.59 4.38
CA PRO A 65 11.85 11.18 4.45
C PRO A 65 11.82 12.71 4.59
N TYR A 66 10.71 13.35 4.21
CA TYR A 66 10.56 14.80 4.25
C TYR A 66 9.77 15.30 5.48
N GLY A 67 9.32 14.38 6.36
CA GLY A 67 8.66 14.71 7.61
C GLY A 67 7.32 15.45 7.47
N ILE A 68 6.62 15.25 6.36
CA ILE A 68 5.39 16.00 6.06
C ILE A 68 4.26 15.53 6.96
N THR A 69 3.58 16.48 7.59
CA THR A 69 2.48 16.22 8.55
C THR A 69 1.34 15.39 7.95
N TRP A 70 1.09 15.53 6.65
CA TRP A 70 0.06 14.81 5.89
C TRP A 70 0.57 13.60 5.10
N GLY A 71 1.77 13.11 5.39
CA GLY A 71 2.26 11.85 4.82
C GLY A 71 1.41 10.64 5.21
N GLY A 72 1.89 9.45 4.89
CA GLY A 72 1.28 8.17 5.22
C GLY A 72 0.71 8.06 6.64
N GLN A 73 -0.58 7.74 6.72
CA GLN A 73 -1.35 7.56 7.97
C GLN A 73 -2.25 6.33 7.85
N ILE A 74 -2.52 5.66 8.97
CA ILE A 74 -3.62 4.69 9.05
C ILE A 74 -4.88 5.43 9.50
N LYS A 75 -5.97 5.26 8.75
CA LYS A 75 -7.28 5.81 9.07
C LYS A 75 -8.27 4.68 9.32
N SER A 76 -9.31 4.98 10.10
CA SER A 76 -10.39 4.05 10.39
C SER A 76 -11.69 4.44 9.72
N ASN A 77 -12.51 3.44 9.40
CA ASN A 77 -13.86 3.54 8.87
C ASN A 77 -13.93 4.52 7.68
N SER A 78 -14.75 5.57 7.81
CA SER A 78 -14.83 6.68 6.87
C SER A 78 -14.12 7.89 7.45
N ALA A 79 -13.10 8.41 6.77
CA ALA A 79 -12.40 9.63 7.16
C ALA A 79 -12.61 10.73 6.12
N TYR A 80 -13.13 11.88 6.57
CA TYR A 80 -13.33 13.06 5.74
C TYR A 80 -12.08 13.95 5.75
N PHE A 81 -11.63 14.36 4.56
CA PHE A 81 -10.49 15.23 4.33
C PHE A 81 -11.00 16.59 3.85
N SER A 82 -11.21 17.51 4.79
CA SER A 82 -11.85 18.81 4.54
C SER A 82 -11.16 19.64 3.48
N ASN A 83 -9.82 19.61 3.42
CA ASN A 83 -9.04 20.36 2.43
C ASN A 83 -9.27 19.87 0.99
N MET A 84 -9.83 18.66 0.84
CA MET A 84 -10.10 18.04 -0.46
C MET A 84 -11.58 17.83 -0.72
N GLY A 85 -12.45 18.13 0.27
CA GLY A 85 -13.89 17.94 0.14
C GLY A 85 -14.33 16.48 -0.02
N TYR A 86 -13.51 15.50 0.39
CA TYR A 86 -13.72 14.09 0.07
C TYR A 86 -13.63 13.15 1.27
N THR A 87 -14.34 12.02 1.22
CA THR A 87 -14.33 10.97 2.24
C THR A 87 -13.71 9.70 1.69
N TYR A 88 -12.62 9.23 2.31
CA TYR A 88 -12.11 7.89 2.07
C TYR A 88 -12.76 6.90 3.03
N THR A 89 -12.93 5.67 2.57
CA THR A 89 -13.40 4.55 3.38
C THR A 89 -12.43 3.39 3.24
N SER A 90 -12.41 2.47 4.21
CA SER A 90 -11.73 1.18 4.03
C SER A 90 -12.31 0.42 2.84
N LYS A 91 -11.49 -0.39 2.17
CA LYS A 91 -11.95 -1.30 1.10
C LYS A 91 -12.69 -2.49 1.70
N SER A 92 -12.25 -2.94 2.86
CA SER A 92 -12.91 -3.90 3.75
C SER A 92 -12.44 -3.68 5.19
N GLY A 93 -13.09 -4.31 6.16
CA GLY A 93 -12.72 -4.13 7.57
C GLY A 93 -12.83 -2.67 8.00
N SER A 94 -12.00 -2.27 8.96
CA SER A 94 -12.12 -0.98 9.64
C SER A 94 -10.96 -0.04 9.39
N TYR A 95 -9.86 -0.47 8.77
CA TYR A 95 -8.69 0.39 8.63
C TYR A 95 -8.13 0.35 7.21
N TYR A 96 -7.35 1.37 6.86
CA TYR A 96 -6.66 1.47 5.57
C TYR A 96 -5.51 2.48 5.69
N TYR A 97 -4.54 2.37 4.79
CA TYR A 97 -3.49 3.37 4.64
C TYR A 97 -3.97 4.50 3.75
N VAL A 98 -3.63 5.74 4.11
CA VAL A 98 -3.85 6.92 3.27
C VAL A 98 -2.57 7.75 3.23
N ASN A 99 -2.27 8.39 2.11
CA ASN A 99 -1.22 9.41 2.04
C ASN A 99 -1.76 10.62 1.31
N CYS A 100 -1.59 11.79 1.92
CA CYS A 100 -2.00 13.09 1.42
C CYS A 100 -0.82 14.07 1.37
N GLY A 101 0.42 13.55 1.42
CA GLY A 101 1.66 14.30 1.44
C GLY A 101 1.97 14.83 0.06
N VAL A 102 1.53 16.05 -0.22
CA VAL A 102 1.68 16.70 -1.52
C VAL A 102 3.16 16.91 -1.88
N GLY A 103 3.54 16.57 -3.12
CA GLY A 103 4.83 16.91 -3.73
C GLY A 103 5.99 16.00 -3.33
N ASN A 104 5.75 14.95 -2.54
CA ASN A 104 6.80 14.13 -1.94
C ASN A 104 6.48 12.64 -2.02
N VAL A 105 7.54 11.83 -1.86
CA VAL A 105 7.45 10.36 -1.91
C VAL A 105 7.50 9.82 -0.48
N ASP A 106 6.49 9.04 -0.11
CA ASP A 106 6.53 8.20 1.08
C ASP A 106 6.75 6.75 0.67
N TYR A 107 7.40 5.99 1.57
CA TYR A 107 7.66 4.58 1.37
C TYR A 107 6.93 3.73 2.40
N LEU A 108 6.36 2.62 1.94
CA LEU A 108 5.77 1.59 2.76
C LEU A 108 6.30 0.23 2.30
N TYR A 109 6.89 -0.56 3.20
CA TYR A 109 7.46 -1.84 2.80
C TYR A 109 7.39 -2.91 3.89
N GLN A 110 7.45 -4.17 3.44
CA GLN A 110 7.54 -5.35 4.31
C GLN A 110 8.40 -6.42 3.63
N THR A 111 9.22 -7.12 4.43
CA THR A 111 10.00 -8.28 4.00
C THR A 111 9.32 -9.57 4.43
N PHE A 112 9.31 -10.58 3.56
CA PHE A 112 8.72 -11.88 3.84
C PHE A 112 9.58 -13.01 3.23
N PRO A 113 9.53 -14.22 3.80
CA PRO A 113 10.27 -15.36 3.27
C PRO A 113 9.70 -15.79 1.91
N THR A 114 10.59 -16.21 1.02
CA THR A 114 10.24 -16.76 -0.30
C THR A 114 11.05 -18.02 -0.58
N THR A 115 10.59 -18.83 -1.52
CA THR A 115 11.28 -20.02 -2.01
C THR A 115 11.76 -19.73 -3.42
N ILE A 116 13.05 -19.87 -3.67
CA ILE A 116 13.64 -19.58 -4.98
C ILE A 116 12.99 -20.45 -6.06
N GLY A 117 12.58 -19.84 -7.17
CA GLY A 117 11.90 -20.47 -8.30
C GLY A 117 10.38 -20.55 -8.17
N GLU A 118 9.81 -20.33 -6.98
CA GLU A 118 8.36 -20.29 -6.80
C GLU A 118 7.77 -18.99 -7.34
N THR A 119 6.54 -19.07 -7.85
CA THR A 119 5.79 -17.89 -8.32
C THR A 119 4.85 -17.41 -7.22
N TYR A 120 4.81 -16.09 -7.03
CA TYR A 120 3.96 -15.40 -6.07
C TYR A 120 3.00 -14.48 -6.82
N THR A 121 1.75 -14.43 -6.37
CA THR A 121 0.76 -13.45 -6.79
C THR A 121 0.73 -12.31 -5.79
N ILE A 122 0.85 -11.10 -6.30
CA ILE A 122 0.79 -9.85 -5.55
C ILE A 122 -0.51 -9.16 -5.94
N SER A 123 -1.26 -8.66 -4.98
CA SER A 123 -2.38 -7.77 -5.28
C SER A 123 -2.57 -6.70 -4.21
N PHE A 124 -3.23 -5.62 -4.57
CA PHE A 124 -3.61 -4.57 -3.63
C PHE A 124 -4.79 -3.77 -4.19
N TRP A 125 -5.52 -3.08 -3.32
CA TRP A 125 -6.57 -2.16 -3.71
C TRP A 125 -6.10 -0.73 -3.50
N LEU A 126 -6.15 0.07 -4.56
CA LEU A 126 -5.78 1.48 -4.52
C LEU A 126 -6.99 2.33 -4.91
N TYR A 127 -7.29 3.32 -4.09
CA TYR A 127 -8.17 4.42 -4.48
C TYR A 127 -7.34 5.69 -4.56
N ASN A 128 -7.10 6.17 -5.78
CA ASN A 128 -6.60 7.52 -6.04
C ASN A 128 -7.76 8.50 -6.31
N HIS A 129 -7.88 9.58 -5.52
CA HIS A 129 -8.84 10.67 -5.75
C HIS A 129 -8.18 11.96 -6.28
N GLY A 130 -6.86 11.95 -6.54
CA GLY A 130 -6.11 13.12 -7.00
C GLY A 130 -6.81 13.91 -8.11
N ASP A 131 -6.61 15.23 -8.09
CA ASP A 131 -6.98 16.06 -9.24
C ASP A 131 -6.16 15.56 -10.44
N GLN A 132 -6.84 15.06 -11.46
CA GLN A 132 -6.21 14.50 -12.66
C GLN A 132 -5.34 15.52 -13.41
N SER A 133 -5.42 16.80 -13.03
CA SER A 133 -4.58 17.87 -13.53
C SER A 133 -3.14 17.83 -13.00
N TYR A 134 -2.84 17.04 -11.96
CA TYR A 134 -1.51 16.92 -11.36
C TYR A 134 -1.01 15.48 -11.33
N PRO A 135 0.32 15.26 -11.42
CA PRO A 135 0.87 13.91 -11.48
C PRO A 135 0.77 13.19 -10.14
N SER A 136 0.26 11.97 -10.18
CA SER A 136 0.29 11.01 -9.07
C SER A 136 0.99 9.74 -9.55
N SER A 137 1.80 9.13 -8.68
CA SER A 137 2.52 7.90 -9.01
C SER A 137 2.58 6.96 -7.82
N VAL A 138 2.27 5.69 -8.10
CA VAL A 138 2.47 4.58 -7.18
C VAL A 138 3.39 3.59 -7.87
N ASP A 139 4.64 3.52 -7.43
CA ASP A 139 5.58 2.51 -7.87
C ASP A 139 5.55 1.35 -6.88
N VAL A 140 5.35 0.15 -7.40
CA VAL A 140 5.38 -1.09 -6.63
C VAL A 140 6.45 -1.98 -7.21
N TRP A 141 7.41 -2.37 -6.37
CA TRP A 141 8.45 -3.30 -6.79
C TRP A 141 8.75 -4.32 -5.71
N LEU A 142 9.25 -5.45 -6.18
CA LEU A 142 9.86 -6.45 -5.33
C LEU A 142 11.38 -6.29 -5.41
N SER A 143 12.04 -6.34 -4.27
CA SER A 143 13.49 -6.28 -4.15
C SER A 143 14.01 -7.40 -3.27
N ILE A 144 15.25 -7.81 -3.52
CA ILE A 144 16.02 -8.70 -2.64
C ILE A 144 16.72 -7.91 -1.53
#